data_AF-X1HEL1-F1
#
_entry.id   AF-X1HEL1-F1
#
_cell.length_a   1.000
_cell.length_b   1.000
_cell.length_c   1.000
_cell.angle_alpha   90.00
_cell.angle_beta   90.00
_cell.angle_gamma   90.00
#
_symmetry.space_group_name_H-M   'P 1'
#
loop_
_entity.id
_entity.type
_entity.pdbx_description
1 polymer ?
#
loop_
_entity_poly.entity_id
_entity_poly.type
_entity_poly.pdbx_seq_one_letter_code
_entity_poly.pdbx_strand_id
1 'polypeptide(L)'
;TLGDFLRIIEADDFDPDRTAFFMPTAQGPCRFGQYGPYLRQLLDKMGYHNLPIISPTSRNSYDDLARYGRPFVRRLWRGIVAGDVLLKMLLKTRPYETEKGAADAAFEQALGVVEQPLQDPSLDTRTCLAEMATAMERARELYEAVPANYTTDKPLIGVVGEIFCRLNTFSNFDAVRRIEAHGGEAWLSDVAEWVFYTSWSHKDDLKRQGKRFSLSMLGVKIKDVIQRKDEAALLAPWQEHLVGYEEPHDIYHDVLRPGWP
;
A
#
# COMPACT_ATOMS: atom_id res chain seq x y z
N THR A 1 13.02 6.02 -3.62
CA THR A 1 13.06 6.52 -2.22
C THR A 1 13.84 7.83 -2.15
N LEU A 2 15.14 7.83 -1.81
CA LEU A 2 15.89 9.08 -1.65
C LEU A 2 15.89 9.95 -2.91
N GLY A 3 16.16 9.33 -4.06
CA GLY A 3 16.11 10.02 -5.34
C GLY A 3 14.74 10.64 -5.64
N ASP A 4 13.64 10.08 -5.13
CA ASP A 4 12.31 10.67 -5.31
C ASP A 4 12.12 11.91 -4.43
N PHE A 5 12.61 11.89 -3.18
CA PHE A 5 12.60 13.11 -2.34
C PHE A 5 13.46 14.22 -2.93
N LEU A 6 14.64 13.88 -3.48
CA LEU A 6 15.50 14.85 -4.14
C LEU A 6 14.84 15.43 -5.39
N ARG A 7 14.17 14.59 -6.20
CA ARG A 7 13.39 15.05 -7.35
C ARG A 7 12.31 16.07 -6.97
N ILE A 8 11.63 15.87 -5.84
CA ILE A 8 10.64 16.84 -5.33
C ILE A 8 11.31 18.15 -4.92
N ILE A 9 12.48 18.10 -4.28
CA ILE A 9 13.23 19.30 -3.88
C ILE A 9 13.73 20.10 -5.09
N GLU A 10 14.14 19.39 -6.14
CA GLU A 10 14.67 19.99 -7.37
C GLU A 10 13.57 20.48 -8.32
N ALA A 11 12.29 20.26 -8.00
CA ALA A 11 11.18 20.73 -8.83
C ALA A 11 11.03 22.26 -8.76
N ASP A 12 10.69 22.88 -9.89
CA ASP A 12 10.56 24.34 -10.01
C ASP A 12 9.50 24.95 -9.07
N ASP A 13 8.49 24.16 -8.71
CA ASP A 13 7.36 24.53 -7.84
C ASP A 13 7.53 24.09 -6.38
N PHE A 14 8.72 23.63 -5.98
CA PHE A 14 8.99 23.18 -4.63
C PHE A 14 8.88 24.30 -3.59
N ASP A 15 7.93 24.15 -2.66
CA ASP A 15 7.74 25.02 -1.51
C ASP A 15 7.97 24.22 -0.20
N PRO A 16 9.09 24.46 0.52
CA PRO A 16 9.40 23.72 1.75
C PRO A 16 8.42 24.03 2.89
N ASP A 17 7.73 25.17 2.89
CA ASP A 17 6.77 25.54 3.94
C ASP A 17 5.41 24.85 3.74
N ARG A 18 5.16 24.35 2.52
CA ARG A 18 3.95 23.59 2.16
C ARG A 18 4.21 22.11 1.94
N THR A 19 5.43 21.64 2.18
CA THR A 19 5.82 20.25 1.94
C THR A 19 6.17 19.53 3.24
N ALA A 20 5.77 18.26 3.34
CA ALA A 20 6.25 17.35 4.36
C ALA A 20 6.58 16.00 3.72
N PHE A 21 7.67 15.37 4.14
CA PHE A 21 8.05 14.06 3.65
C PHE A 21 7.52 12.95 4.55
N PHE A 22 6.92 11.94 3.93
CA PHE A 22 6.44 10.75 4.61
C PHE A 22 7.44 9.60 4.46
N MET A 23 8.05 9.19 5.57
CA MET A 23 9.01 8.07 5.62
C MET A 23 8.75 7.27 6.89
N PRO A 24 7.77 6.36 6.90
CA PRO A 24 7.49 5.51 8.04
C PRO A 24 8.73 4.68 8.42
N THR A 25 8.76 4.24 9.67
CA THR A 25 9.88 3.48 10.22
C THR A 25 9.39 2.17 10.83
N ALA A 26 10.29 1.20 10.95
CA ALA A 26 10.01 -0.07 11.61
C ALA A 26 11.13 -0.42 12.58
N GLN A 27 10.78 -1.10 13.66
CA GLN A 27 11.77 -1.71 14.55
C GLN A 27 12.11 -3.11 14.05
N GLY A 28 13.40 -3.42 13.99
CA GLY A 28 13.89 -4.70 13.54
C GLY A 28 15.30 -4.60 12.99
N PRO A 29 15.89 -5.72 12.55
CA PRO A 29 17.21 -5.74 11.96
C PRO A 29 17.24 -5.14 10.54
N CYS A 30 16.08 -4.88 9.93
CA CYS A 30 16.01 -4.33 8.58
C CYS A 30 16.43 -2.85 8.58
N ARG A 31 17.05 -2.42 7.47
CA ARG A 31 17.58 -1.05 7.32
C ARG A 31 16.49 0.03 7.31
N PHE A 32 15.21 -0.35 7.29
CA PHE A 32 14.09 0.58 7.23
C PHE A 32 14.13 1.62 8.36
N GLY A 33 14.54 1.22 9.57
CA GLY A 33 14.71 2.12 10.71
C GLY A 33 15.72 3.26 10.50
N GLN A 34 16.63 3.12 9.53
CA GLN A 34 17.70 4.09 9.26
C GLN A 34 17.34 5.09 8.16
N TYR A 35 16.27 4.87 7.39
CA TYR A 35 15.93 5.72 6.24
C TYR A 35 15.50 7.13 6.67
N GLY A 36 14.65 7.24 7.70
CA GLY A 36 14.22 8.54 8.24
C GLY A 36 15.39 9.37 8.81
N PRO A 37 16.21 8.83 9.72
CA PRO A 37 17.40 9.52 10.23
C PRO A 37 18.39 9.93 9.14
N TYR A 38 18.63 9.06 8.15
CA TYR A 38 19.50 9.37 7.03
C TYR A 38 18.93 10.50 6.16
N LEU A 39 17.62 10.49 5.88
CA LEU A 39 16.95 11.57 5.15
C LEU A 39 17.06 12.90 5.90
N ARG A 40 16.85 12.92 7.23
CA ARG A 40 17.03 14.13 8.05
C ARG A 40 18.45 14.68 7.93
N GLN A 41 19.46 13.82 8.09
CA GLN A 41 20.86 14.22 7.97
C GLN A 41 21.17 14.83 6.60
N LEU A 42 20.62 14.27 5.52
CA LEU A 42 20.81 14.82 4.18
C LEU A 42 20.14 16.18 4.01
N LEU A 43 18.88 16.31 4.43
CA LEU A 43 18.15 17.58 4.36
C LEU A 43 18.84 18.70 5.14
N ASP A 44 19.42 18.37 6.31
CA ASP A 44 20.23 19.32 7.07
C ASP A 44 21.47 19.78 6.32
N LYS A 45 22.18 18.87 5.63
CA LYS A 45 23.33 19.23 4.79
C LYS A 45 22.95 20.10 3.60
N MET A 46 21.72 19.98 3.11
CA MET A 46 21.16 20.78 2.02
C MET A 46 20.55 22.12 2.50
N GLY A 47 20.52 22.39 3.81
CA GLY A 47 19.96 23.62 4.38
C GLY A 47 18.46 23.56 4.70
N TYR A 48 17.79 22.43 4.48
CA TYR A 48 16.34 22.25 4.72
C TYR A 48 16.03 21.83 6.17
N HIS A 49 16.59 22.54 7.16
CA HIS A 49 16.52 22.17 8.58
C HIS A 49 15.10 21.99 9.12
N ASN A 50 14.16 22.78 8.61
CA ASN A 50 12.79 22.82 9.11
C ASN A 50 11.82 21.95 8.29
N LEU A 51 12.26 21.35 7.18
CA LEU A 51 11.38 20.51 6.34
C LEU A 51 10.91 19.29 7.14
N PRO A 52 9.60 19.13 7.41
CA PRO A 52 9.09 18.05 8.27
C PRO A 52 9.28 16.66 7.64
N ILE A 53 9.68 15.70 8.48
CA ILE A 53 9.64 14.28 8.13
C ILE A 53 8.63 13.57 9.06
N ILE A 54 7.53 13.13 8.49
CA ILE A 54 6.51 12.32 9.15
C ILE A 54 6.97 10.85 9.10
N SER A 55 7.46 10.36 10.24
CA SER A 55 8.08 9.01 10.37
C SER A 55 7.44 8.19 11.50
N PRO A 56 6.17 7.75 11.37
CA PRO A 56 5.51 6.92 12.38
C PRO A 56 6.15 5.52 12.46
N THR A 57 6.10 4.89 13.63
CA THR A 57 6.72 3.56 13.85
C THR A 57 5.76 2.39 13.71
N SER A 58 6.23 1.28 13.16
CA SER A 58 5.46 0.03 13.10
C SER A 58 5.22 -0.61 14.48
N ARG A 59 6.02 -0.28 15.50
CA ARG A 59 5.95 -0.91 16.84
C ARG A 59 4.58 -0.76 17.50
N ASN A 60 3.92 0.37 17.28
CA ASN A 60 2.56 0.63 17.76
C ASN A 60 1.54 0.58 16.63
N SER A 61 1.82 -0.16 15.55
CA SER A 61 0.96 -0.20 14.37
C SER A 61 0.69 1.21 13.81
N TYR A 62 1.72 2.07 13.80
CA TYR A 62 1.64 3.44 13.29
C TYR A 62 0.59 4.33 13.99
N ASP A 63 0.25 4.04 15.25
CA ASP A 63 -0.74 4.82 16.02
C ASP A 63 -0.32 6.30 16.21
N ASP A 64 0.98 6.60 16.11
CA ASP A 64 1.50 7.97 16.11
C ASP A 64 0.88 8.84 15.02
N LEU A 65 0.38 8.25 13.93
CA LEU A 65 -0.31 8.99 12.87
C LEU A 65 -1.61 9.63 13.32
N ALA A 66 -2.24 9.11 14.39
CA ALA A 66 -3.48 9.66 14.92
C ALA A 66 -3.34 11.13 15.35
N ARG A 67 -2.11 11.59 15.66
CA ARG A 67 -1.82 13.00 15.99
C ARG A 67 -2.06 13.96 14.82
N TYR A 68 -2.04 13.46 13.58
CA TYR A 68 -2.33 14.23 12.37
C TYR A 68 -3.82 14.18 11.99
N GLY A 69 -4.65 13.54 12.80
CA GLY A 69 -6.09 13.45 12.62
C GLY A 69 -6.56 12.10 12.09
N ARG A 70 -7.68 11.61 12.64
CA ARG A 70 -8.29 10.35 12.21
C ARG A 70 -8.65 10.34 10.73
N PRO A 71 -9.22 11.40 10.12
CA PRO A 71 -9.51 11.41 8.68
C PRO A 71 -8.27 11.15 7.82
N PHE A 72 -7.12 11.70 8.18
CA PHE A 72 -5.86 11.47 7.48
C PHE A 72 -5.44 10.00 7.52
N VAL A 73 -5.45 9.37 8.70
CA VAL A 73 -5.13 7.94 8.85
C VAL A 73 -6.06 7.05 8.03
N ARG A 74 -7.34 7.41 7.99
CA ARG A 74 -8.36 6.68 7.22
C ARG A 74 -8.12 6.80 5.72
N ARG A 75 -7.81 8.00 5.22
CA ARG A 75 -7.46 8.23 3.81
C ARG A 75 -6.18 7.49 3.41
N LEU A 76 -5.14 7.55 4.24
CA LEU A 76 -3.89 6.82 4.00
C LEU A 76 -4.12 5.32 3.89
N TRP A 77 -4.91 4.73 4.80
CA TRP A 77 -5.27 3.31 4.75
C TRP A 77 -6.01 2.96 3.45
N ARG A 78 -7.01 3.75 3.08
CA ARG A 78 -7.79 3.51 1.86
C ARG A 78 -6.97 3.66 0.59
N GLY A 79 -6.03 4.60 0.56
CA GLY A 79 -5.09 4.76 -0.55
C GLY A 79 -4.19 3.54 -0.73
N ILE A 80 -3.69 2.97 0.38
CA ILE A 80 -2.93 1.71 0.34
C ILE A 80 -3.78 0.59 -0.25
N VAL A 81 -4.98 0.37 0.27
CA VAL A 81 -5.89 -0.69 -0.22
C VAL A 81 -6.22 -0.50 -1.70
N ALA A 82 -6.61 0.71 -2.11
CA ALA A 82 -6.93 1.00 -3.51
C ALA A 82 -5.71 0.77 -4.42
N GLY A 83 -4.52 1.23 -4.00
CA GLY A 83 -3.28 1.02 -4.74
C GLY A 83 -2.92 -0.47 -4.89
N ASP A 84 -3.05 -1.26 -3.82
CA ASP A 84 -2.81 -2.71 -3.86
C ASP A 84 -3.78 -3.40 -4.85
N VAL A 85 -5.08 -3.07 -4.81
CA VAL A 85 -6.07 -3.62 -5.77
C VAL A 85 -5.74 -3.22 -7.21
N LEU A 86 -5.41 -1.95 -7.46
CA LEU A 86 -5.07 -1.49 -8.80
C LEU A 86 -3.78 -2.14 -9.32
N LEU A 87 -2.78 -2.35 -8.44
CA LEU A 87 -1.56 -3.06 -8.80
C LEU A 87 -1.84 -4.52 -9.16
N LYS A 88 -2.71 -5.20 -8.40
CA LYS A 88 -3.16 -6.56 -8.73
C LYS A 88 -3.81 -6.62 -10.10
N MET A 89 -4.68 -5.68 -10.42
CA MET A 89 -5.33 -5.62 -11.72
C MET A 89 -4.33 -5.35 -12.84
N LEU A 90 -3.35 -4.49 -12.61
CA LEU A 90 -2.25 -4.27 -13.55
C LEU A 90 -1.50 -5.57 -13.85
N LEU A 91 -1.07 -6.27 -12.79
CA LEU A 91 -0.31 -7.53 -12.91
C LEU A 91 -1.14 -8.65 -13.55
N LYS A 92 -2.44 -8.66 -13.29
CA LYS A 92 -3.37 -9.66 -13.83
C LYS A 92 -3.73 -9.40 -15.30
N THR A 93 -3.84 -8.15 -15.73
CA THR A 93 -4.29 -7.79 -17.08
C THR A 93 -3.12 -7.66 -18.06
N ARG A 94 -2.02 -7.04 -17.65
CA ARG A 94 -0.90 -6.70 -18.54
C ARG A 94 -0.25 -7.88 -19.26
N PRO A 95 -0.07 -9.07 -18.65
CA PRO A 95 0.48 -10.21 -19.37
C PRO A 95 -0.37 -10.68 -20.56
N TYR A 96 -1.66 -10.28 -20.59
CA TYR A 96 -2.66 -10.70 -21.57
C TYR A 96 -3.08 -9.57 -22.51
N GLU A 97 -2.56 -8.36 -22.34
CA GLU A 97 -2.89 -7.23 -23.21
C GLU A 97 -2.52 -7.53 -24.67
N THR A 98 -3.40 -7.23 -25.60
CA THR A 98 -3.14 -7.38 -27.04
C THR A 98 -2.60 -6.09 -27.65
N GLU A 99 -2.74 -4.97 -26.95
CA GLU A 99 -2.13 -3.68 -27.27
C GLU A 99 -1.13 -3.30 -26.19
N LYS A 100 0.16 -3.24 -26.56
CA LYS A 100 1.24 -3.00 -25.60
C LYS A 100 1.08 -1.65 -24.90
N GLY A 101 1.08 -1.67 -23.57
CA GLY A 101 0.94 -0.50 -22.70
C GLY A 101 -0.52 -0.08 -22.43
N ALA A 102 -1.52 -0.80 -22.93
CA ALA A 102 -2.92 -0.51 -22.66
C ALA A 102 -3.26 -0.72 -21.16
N ALA A 103 -2.73 -1.77 -20.54
CA ALA A 103 -2.93 -2.01 -19.10
C ALA A 103 -2.22 -0.94 -18.25
N ASP A 104 -1.03 -0.49 -18.67
CA ASP A 104 -0.31 0.60 -17.98
C ASP A 104 -1.09 1.92 -18.07
N ALA A 105 -1.67 2.23 -19.24
CA ALA A 105 -2.50 3.42 -19.40
C ALA A 105 -3.80 3.36 -18.56
N ALA A 106 -4.40 2.18 -18.44
CA ALA A 106 -5.56 1.96 -17.57
C ALA A 106 -5.19 2.13 -16.09
N PHE A 107 -4.02 1.63 -15.67
CA PHE A 107 -3.52 1.80 -14.30
C PHE A 107 -3.32 3.27 -13.93
N GLU A 108 -2.64 4.06 -14.77
CA GLU A 108 -2.43 5.50 -14.51
C GLU A 108 -3.75 6.28 -14.46
N GLN A 109 -4.69 5.98 -15.35
CA GLN A 109 -6.03 6.59 -15.31
C GLN A 109 -6.81 6.19 -14.06
N ALA A 110 -6.75 4.92 -13.67
CA ALA A 110 -7.40 4.42 -12.46
C ALA A 110 -6.82 5.07 -11.20
N LEU A 111 -5.49 5.23 -11.11
CA LEU A 111 -4.85 5.99 -10.05
C LEU A 111 -5.39 7.42 -9.97
N GLY A 112 -5.44 8.13 -11.09
CA GLY A 112 -5.98 9.49 -11.14
C GLY A 112 -7.43 9.60 -10.67
N VAL A 113 -8.26 8.58 -10.96
CA VAL A 113 -9.66 8.51 -10.52
C VAL A 113 -9.79 8.28 -9.02
N VAL A 114 -9.02 7.34 -8.43
CA VAL A 114 -9.08 7.04 -6.99
C VAL A 114 -8.42 8.11 -6.12
N GLU A 115 -7.50 8.88 -6.70
CA GLU A 115 -6.85 10.01 -6.02
C GLU A 115 -7.80 11.18 -5.76
N GLN A 116 -8.79 11.44 -6.63
CA GLN A 116 -9.73 12.56 -6.49
C GLN A 116 -10.42 12.61 -5.12
N PRO A 117 -11.13 11.57 -4.65
CA PRO A 117 -11.77 11.58 -3.33
C PRO A 117 -10.76 11.56 -2.17
N LEU A 118 -9.54 11.06 -2.39
CA LEU A 118 -8.47 11.07 -1.38
C LEU A 118 -7.90 12.48 -1.16
N GLN A 119 -7.83 13.28 -2.21
CA GLN A 119 -7.28 14.65 -2.18
C GLN A 119 -8.32 15.69 -1.75
N ASP A 120 -9.62 15.44 -1.93
CA ASP A 120 -10.67 16.39 -1.56
C ASP A 120 -10.83 16.53 -0.03
N PRO A 121 -10.41 17.66 0.58
CA PRO A 121 -10.48 17.85 2.03
C PRO A 121 -11.90 18.12 2.53
N SER A 122 -12.86 18.40 1.65
CA SER A 122 -14.25 18.69 2.01
C SER A 122 -15.04 17.43 2.40
N LEU A 123 -14.59 16.25 1.95
CA LEU A 123 -15.27 14.99 2.22
C LEU A 123 -15.01 14.52 3.66
N ASP A 124 -16.08 14.25 4.39
CA ASP A 124 -15.98 13.54 5.66
C ASP A 124 -15.55 12.07 5.45
N THR A 125 -15.22 11.38 6.54
CA THR A 125 -14.69 10.01 6.47
C THR A 125 -15.66 9.01 5.82
N ARG A 126 -16.97 9.15 6.01
CA ARG A 126 -17.97 8.25 5.41
C ARG A 126 -18.16 8.55 3.94
N THR A 127 -18.36 9.82 3.59
CA THR A 127 -18.57 10.25 2.21
C THR A 127 -17.34 9.95 1.35
N CYS A 128 -16.14 10.19 1.86
CA CYS A 128 -14.88 9.80 1.20
C CYS A 128 -14.82 8.29 0.89
N LEU A 129 -15.33 7.40 1.77
CA LEU A 129 -15.35 5.96 1.47
C LEU A 129 -16.32 5.62 0.34
N ALA A 130 -17.49 6.26 0.34
CA ALA A 130 -18.50 6.04 -0.70
C ALA A 130 -17.98 6.50 -2.07
N GLU A 131 -17.41 7.71 -2.13
CA GLU A 131 -16.80 8.24 -3.36
C GLU A 131 -15.62 7.39 -3.82
N MET A 132 -14.79 6.88 -2.89
CA MET A 132 -13.73 5.93 -3.24
C MET A 132 -14.29 4.62 -3.79
N ALA A 133 -15.38 4.07 -3.23
CA ALA A 133 -16.00 2.86 -3.77
C ALA A 133 -16.50 3.08 -5.20
N THR A 134 -17.16 4.22 -5.48
CA THR A 134 -17.55 4.61 -6.85
C THR A 134 -16.33 4.83 -7.75
N ALA A 135 -15.22 5.38 -7.24
CA ALA A 135 -13.98 5.50 -7.97
C ALA A 135 -13.37 4.12 -8.31
N MET A 136 -13.48 3.14 -7.42
CA MET A 136 -13.06 1.76 -7.69
C MET A 136 -13.92 1.08 -8.76
N GLU A 137 -15.23 1.37 -8.82
CA GLU A 137 -16.11 0.89 -9.92
C GLU A 137 -15.68 1.47 -11.27
N ARG A 138 -15.42 2.78 -11.33
CA ARG A 138 -14.90 3.43 -12.56
C ARG A 138 -13.53 2.88 -12.96
N ALA A 139 -12.65 2.63 -11.99
CA ALA A 139 -11.37 1.99 -12.25
C ALA A 139 -11.55 0.58 -12.85
N ARG A 140 -12.57 -0.17 -12.39
CA ARG A 140 -12.92 -1.47 -12.99
C ARG A 140 -13.34 -1.34 -14.45
N GLU A 141 -14.20 -0.39 -14.76
CA GLU A 141 -14.62 -0.12 -16.15
C GLU A 141 -13.42 0.20 -17.06
N LEU A 142 -12.41 0.93 -16.56
CA LEU A 142 -11.17 1.20 -17.30
C LEU A 142 -10.39 -0.08 -17.62
N TYR A 143 -10.32 -1.02 -16.67
CA TYR A 143 -9.64 -2.31 -16.86
C TYR A 143 -10.43 -3.27 -17.75
N GLU A 144 -11.76 -3.30 -17.64
CA GLU A 144 -12.64 -4.09 -18.49
C GLU A 144 -12.56 -3.65 -19.97
N ALA A 145 -12.22 -2.38 -20.21
CA ALA A 145 -12.01 -1.83 -21.54
C ALA A 145 -10.63 -2.14 -22.14
N VAL A 146 -9.67 -2.68 -21.36
CA VAL A 146 -8.34 -3.03 -21.88
C VAL A 146 -8.48 -4.20 -22.86
N PRO A 147 -7.98 -4.07 -24.11
CA PRO A 147 -7.98 -5.17 -25.04
C PRO A 147 -7.01 -6.24 -24.55
N ALA A 148 -7.55 -7.37 -24.07
CA ALA A 148 -6.79 -8.46 -23.50
C ALA A 148 -7.36 -9.81 -23.92
N ASN A 149 -6.48 -10.80 -24.10
CA ASN A 149 -6.83 -12.18 -24.41
C ASN A 149 -6.36 -13.10 -23.27
N TYR A 150 -7.25 -13.37 -22.33
CA TYR A 150 -6.96 -14.21 -21.17
C TYR A 150 -6.85 -15.69 -21.55
N THR A 151 -5.72 -16.30 -21.20
CA THR A 151 -5.38 -17.71 -21.49
C THR A 151 -4.90 -18.40 -20.22
N THR A 152 -4.92 -19.74 -20.18
CA THR A 152 -4.46 -20.53 -19.01
C THR A 152 -3.06 -21.11 -19.16
N ASP A 153 -2.32 -20.69 -20.18
CA ASP A 153 -0.98 -21.21 -20.53
C ASP A 153 0.16 -20.43 -19.87
N LYS A 154 -0.12 -19.28 -19.26
CA LYS A 154 0.88 -18.48 -18.55
C LYS A 154 1.01 -18.95 -17.10
N PRO A 155 2.21 -19.32 -16.63
CA PRO A 155 2.41 -19.69 -15.23
C PRO A 155 2.28 -18.46 -14.33
N LEU A 156 1.54 -18.61 -13.23
CA LEU A 156 1.48 -17.63 -12.14
C LEU A 156 2.72 -17.76 -11.24
N ILE A 157 3.49 -16.68 -11.11
CA ILE A 157 4.79 -16.65 -10.46
C ILE A 157 4.77 -15.63 -9.32
N GLY A 158 4.81 -16.11 -8.08
CA GLY A 158 4.94 -15.25 -6.90
C GLY A 158 6.34 -14.67 -6.76
N VAL A 159 6.43 -13.35 -6.60
CA VAL A 159 7.68 -12.62 -6.35
C VAL A 159 7.79 -12.30 -4.86
N VAL A 160 8.68 -13.03 -4.17
CA VAL A 160 8.87 -12.97 -2.72
C VAL A 160 10.25 -12.40 -2.36
N GLY A 161 10.32 -11.62 -1.29
CA GLY A 161 11.55 -10.94 -0.87
C GLY A 161 11.30 -9.72 0.00
N GLU A 162 12.34 -8.92 0.22
CA GLU A 162 12.24 -7.67 0.98
C GLU A 162 11.26 -6.70 0.31
N ILE A 163 10.34 -6.10 1.09
CA ILE A 163 9.26 -5.22 0.59
C ILE A 163 9.78 -4.10 -0.31
N PHE A 164 10.89 -3.46 0.05
CA PHE A 164 11.49 -2.41 -0.77
C PHE A 164 11.97 -2.95 -2.12
N CYS A 165 12.71 -4.07 -2.11
CA CYS A 165 13.24 -4.66 -3.34
C CYS A 165 12.13 -5.14 -4.27
N ARG A 166 11.04 -5.68 -3.71
CA ARG A 166 9.90 -6.14 -4.52
C ARG A 166 9.15 -5.00 -5.20
N LEU A 167 8.91 -3.91 -4.48
CA LEU A 167 8.07 -2.81 -4.96
C LEU A 167 8.84 -1.72 -5.71
N ASN A 168 10.18 -1.73 -5.69
CA ASN A 168 10.99 -0.76 -6.41
C ASN A 168 11.62 -1.38 -7.66
N THR A 169 11.08 -1.02 -8.83
CA THR A 169 11.50 -1.51 -10.16
C THR A 169 12.97 -1.29 -10.46
N PHE A 170 13.55 -0.18 -9.99
CA PHE A 170 14.99 0.07 -10.14
C PHE A 170 15.84 -0.94 -9.36
N SER A 171 15.47 -1.22 -8.11
CA SER A 171 16.23 -2.12 -7.23
C SER A 171 16.20 -3.59 -7.64
N ASN A 172 15.13 -4.04 -8.29
CA ASN A 172 14.96 -5.42 -8.74
C ASN A 172 15.20 -5.63 -10.23
N PHE A 173 15.74 -4.61 -10.92
CA PHE A 173 15.98 -4.65 -12.37
C PHE A 173 14.73 -4.98 -13.19
N ASP A 174 13.60 -4.44 -12.76
CA ASP A 174 12.30 -4.60 -13.39
C ASP A 174 11.86 -6.07 -13.49
N ALA A 175 12.02 -6.79 -12.38
CA ALA A 175 11.83 -8.25 -12.31
C ALA A 175 10.45 -8.70 -12.80
N VAL A 176 9.40 -7.96 -12.44
CA VAL A 176 8.02 -8.21 -12.88
C VAL A 176 7.91 -8.16 -14.41
N ARG A 177 8.38 -7.09 -15.05
CA ARG A 177 8.34 -6.97 -16.52
C ARG A 177 9.13 -8.06 -17.22
N ARG A 178 10.24 -8.51 -16.62
CA ARG A 178 11.02 -9.62 -17.15
C ARG A 178 10.24 -10.94 -17.11
N ILE A 179 9.55 -11.22 -16.02
CA ILE A 179 8.68 -12.41 -15.91
C ILE A 179 7.62 -12.38 -17.02
N GLU A 180 6.95 -11.23 -17.17
CA GLU A 180 5.91 -11.02 -18.18
C GLU A 180 6.42 -11.18 -19.61
N ALA A 181 7.59 -10.61 -19.91
CA ALA A 181 8.24 -10.73 -21.22
C ALA A 181 8.64 -12.18 -21.57
N HIS A 182 8.77 -13.05 -20.56
CA HIS A 182 9.03 -14.48 -20.72
C HIS A 182 7.76 -15.34 -20.65
N GLY A 183 6.58 -14.73 -20.69
CA GLY A 183 5.29 -15.42 -20.75
C GLY A 183 4.71 -15.82 -19.41
N GLY A 184 5.27 -15.33 -18.29
CA GLY A 184 4.70 -15.53 -16.96
C GLY A 184 3.73 -14.43 -16.54
N GLU A 185 2.88 -14.74 -15.58
CA GLU A 185 2.09 -13.76 -14.83
C GLU A 185 2.74 -13.55 -13.47
N ALA A 186 3.13 -12.33 -13.12
CA ALA A 186 3.79 -12.06 -11.85
C ALA A 186 2.76 -11.71 -10.77
N TRP A 187 2.96 -12.19 -9.54
CA TRP A 187 2.13 -11.84 -8.39
C TRP A 187 2.97 -11.29 -7.24
N LEU A 188 2.48 -10.24 -6.59
CA LEU A 188 3.14 -9.57 -5.47
C LEU A 188 2.19 -9.56 -4.27
N SER A 189 2.75 -9.68 -3.07
CA SER A 189 1.98 -9.48 -1.83
C SER A 189 1.71 -8.00 -1.58
N ASP A 190 0.53 -7.73 -1.04
CA ASP A 190 0.03 -6.38 -0.75
C ASP A 190 0.86 -5.62 0.28
N VAL A 191 0.88 -4.29 0.17
CA VAL A 191 1.38 -3.42 1.25
C VAL A 191 0.43 -3.46 2.46
N ALA A 192 -0.88 -3.62 2.22
CA ALA A 192 -1.89 -3.80 3.26
C ALA A 192 -1.60 -4.99 4.19
N GLU A 193 -1.02 -6.07 3.65
CA GLU A 193 -0.58 -7.24 4.44
C GLU A 193 0.38 -6.82 5.56
N TRP A 194 1.37 -5.98 5.24
CA TRP A 194 2.31 -5.46 6.23
C TRP A 194 1.61 -4.64 7.32
N VAL A 195 0.64 -3.80 6.95
CA VAL A 195 -0.11 -3.00 7.94
C VAL A 195 -0.87 -3.93 8.90
N PHE A 196 -1.55 -4.95 8.39
CA PHE A 196 -2.23 -5.93 9.24
C PHE A 196 -1.26 -6.74 10.09
N TYR A 197 -0.10 -7.11 9.57
CA TYR A 197 0.97 -7.74 10.35
C TYR A 197 1.40 -6.85 11.53
N THR A 198 1.58 -5.55 11.33
CA THR A 198 1.94 -4.64 12.44
C THR A 198 0.83 -4.54 13.49
N SER A 199 -0.44 -4.53 13.09
CA SER A 199 -1.58 -4.61 14.03
C SER A 199 -1.57 -5.92 14.82
N TRP A 200 -1.30 -7.05 14.15
CA TRP A 200 -1.16 -8.35 14.81
C TRP A 200 -0.02 -8.36 15.82
N SER A 201 1.18 -7.94 15.41
CA SER A 201 2.37 -7.88 16.26
C SER A 201 2.12 -6.99 17.48
N HIS A 202 1.48 -5.83 17.30
CA HIS A 202 1.14 -4.95 18.41
C HIS A 202 0.14 -5.60 19.39
N LYS A 203 -0.87 -6.34 18.91
CA LYS A 203 -1.75 -7.14 19.77
C LYS A 203 -0.98 -8.22 20.53
N ASP A 204 -0.03 -8.89 19.88
CA ASP A 204 0.79 -9.93 20.53
C ASP A 204 1.66 -9.33 21.65
N ASP A 205 2.32 -8.20 21.38
CA ASP A 205 3.10 -7.46 22.38
C ASP A 205 2.24 -7.02 23.57
N LEU A 206 1.03 -6.52 23.32
CA LEU A 206 0.10 -6.17 24.41
C LEU A 206 -0.27 -7.39 25.25
N LYS A 207 -0.46 -8.57 24.64
CA LYS A 207 -0.70 -9.81 25.40
C LYS A 207 0.51 -10.20 26.25
N ARG A 208 1.72 -10.16 25.68
CA ARG A 208 2.97 -10.47 26.39
C ARG A 208 3.22 -9.53 27.58
N GLN A 209 2.80 -8.28 27.46
CA GLN A 209 2.85 -7.28 28.53
C GLN A 209 1.72 -7.43 29.58
N GLY A 210 0.88 -8.46 29.51
CA GLY A 210 -0.26 -8.64 30.40
C GLY A 210 -1.43 -7.70 30.15
N LYS A 211 -1.40 -6.90 29.07
CA LYS A 211 -2.42 -5.89 28.71
C LYS A 211 -3.54 -6.46 27.84
N ARG A 212 -3.89 -7.74 28.01
CA ARG A 212 -4.93 -8.42 27.20
C ARG A 212 -6.31 -7.78 27.36
N PHE A 213 -6.63 -7.28 28.54
CA PHE A 213 -7.88 -6.57 28.85
C PHE A 213 -7.57 -5.11 29.15
N SER A 214 -7.22 -4.34 28.12
CA SER A 214 -6.83 -2.93 28.22
C SER A 214 -7.50 -2.06 27.16
N LEU A 215 -7.57 -0.75 27.40
CA LEU A 215 -8.06 0.21 26.41
C LEU A 215 -7.21 0.23 25.14
N SER A 216 -5.89 0.01 25.25
CA SER A 216 -4.99 -0.13 24.11
C SER A 216 -5.34 -1.36 23.26
N MET A 217 -5.57 -2.52 23.88
CA MET A 217 -6.02 -3.70 23.14
C MET A 217 -7.37 -3.47 22.45
N LEU A 218 -8.32 -2.79 23.11
CA LEU A 218 -9.60 -2.44 22.51
C LEU A 218 -9.44 -1.50 21.30
N GLY A 219 -8.58 -0.47 21.43
CA GLY A 219 -8.29 0.46 20.34
C GLY A 219 -7.78 -0.25 19.08
N VAL A 220 -6.84 -1.18 19.23
CA VAL A 220 -6.29 -1.95 18.09
C VAL A 220 -7.35 -2.85 17.44
N LYS A 221 -8.20 -3.50 18.25
CA LYS A 221 -9.30 -4.32 17.71
C LYS A 221 -10.32 -3.48 16.93
N ILE A 222 -10.67 -2.30 17.45
CA ILE A 222 -11.56 -1.37 16.74
C ILE A 222 -10.93 -0.93 15.43
N LYS A 223 -9.63 -0.57 15.45
CA LYS A 223 -8.87 -0.22 14.25
C LYS A 223 -8.92 -1.34 13.21
N ASP A 224 -8.64 -2.59 13.60
CA ASP A 224 -8.67 -3.74 12.69
C ASP A 224 -10.04 -3.93 12.03
N VAL A 225 -11.12 -3.86 12.83
CA VAL A 225 -12.50 -3.99 12.29
C VAL A 225 -12.80 -2.88 11.29
N ILE A 226 -12.38 -1.66 11.61
CA ILE A 226 -12.58 -0.48 10.76
C ILE A 226 -11.75 -0.58 9.46
N GLN A 227 -10.51 -1.09 9.54
CA GLN A 227 -9.65 -1.29 8.38
C GLN A 227 -10.19 -2.38 7.45
N ARG A 228 -10.63 -3.52 7.99
CA ARG A 228 -11.24 -4.61 7.22
C ARG A 228 -12.57 -4.21 6.57
N LYS A 229 -13.36 -3.36 7.22
CA LYS A 229 -14.59 -2.82 6.60
C LYS A 229 -14.29 -1.94 5.39
N ASP A 230 -13.24 -1.12 5.46
CA ASP A 230 -12.82 -0.30 4.31
C ASP A 230 -12.26 -1.15 3.20
N GLU A 231 -11.42 -2.13 3.55
CA GLU A 231 -10.88 -3.10 2.60
C GLU A 231 -12.01 -3.81 1.85
N ALA A 232 -12.97 -4.38 2.58
CA ALA A 232 -14.12 -5.05 1.97
C ALA A 232 -14.94 -4.11 1.05
N ALA A 233 -15.13 -2.85 1.45
CA ALA A 233 -15.88 -1.88 0.63
C ALA A 233 -15.14 -1.52 -0.67
N LEU A 234 -13.83 -1.35 -0.62
CA LEU A 234 -13.01 -1.00 -1.80
C LEU A 234 -12.74 -2.21 -2.70
N LEU A 235 -12.75 -3.43 -2.14
CA LEU A 235 -12.59 -4.67 -2.88
C LEU A 235 -13.90 -5.15 -3.53
N ALA A 236 -15.06 -4.76 -2.99
CA ALA A 236 -16.36 -5.22 -3.45
C ALA A 236 -16.58 -5.13 -4.97
N PRO A 237 -16.18 -4.05 -5.68
CA PRO A 237 -16.34 -3.97 -7.14
C PRO A 237 -15.55 -5.02 -7.93
N TRP A 238 -14.51 -5.62 -7.32
CA TRP A 238 -13.50 -6.46 -7.97
C TRP A 238 -13.59 -7.94 -7.61
N GLN A 239 -14.56 -8.35 -6.78
CA GLN A 239 -14.61 -9.72 -6.25
C GLN A 239 -14.57 -10.80 -7.34
N GLU A 240 -15.31 -10.61 -8.44
CA GLU A 240 -15.34 -11.55 -9.57
C GLU A 240 -13.99 -11.61 -10.31
N HIS A 241 -13.26 -10.51 -10.38
CA HIS A 241 -11.97 -10.41 -11.07
C HIS A 241 -10.83 -11.09 -10.31
N LEU A 242 -11.00 -11.28 -9.00
CA LEU A 242 -10.00 -11.86 -8.10
C LEU A 242 -10.24 -13.34 -7.78
N VAL A 243 -11.25 -13.97 -8.39
CA VAL A 243 -11.45 -15.42 -8.26
C VAL A 243 -10.25 -16.16 -8.85
N GLY A 244 -9.67 -17.08 -8.06
CA GLY A 244 -8.41 -17.78 -8.38
C GLY A 244 -7.14 -17.03 -7.94
N TYR A 245 -7.29 -15.84 -7.37
CA TYR A 245 -6.21 -14.99 -6.84
C TYR A 245 -6.47 -14.62 -5.38
N GLU A 246 -7.10 -15.52 -4.64
CA GLU A 246 -7.51 -15.27 -3.27
C GLU A 246 -6.29 -15.09 -2.37
N GLU A 247 -6.23 -13.94 -1.71
CA GLU A 247 -5.26 -13.70 -0.64
C GLU A 247 -5.71 -14.36 0.67
N PRO A 248 -4.77 -14.72 1.57
CA PRO A 248 -5.09 -15.24 2.89
C PRO A 248 -6.01 -14.29 3.66
N HIS A 249 -7.17 -14.77 4.07
CA HIS A 249 -8.19 -13.98 4.78
C HIS A 249 -7.75 -13.64 6.22
N ASP A 250 -6.97 -14.54 6.83
CA ASP A 250 -6.35 -14.34 8.13
C ASP A 250 -4.86 -14.64 8.07
N ILE A 251 -4.06 -13.58 7.94
CA ILE A 251 -2.59 -13.63 8.00
C ILE A 251 -2.08 -14.50 9.15
N TYR A 252 -2.74 -14.53 10.32
CA TYR A 252 -2.28 -15.38 11.41
C TYR A 252 -2.55 -16.86 11.15
N HIS A 253 -3.75 -17.23 10.74
CA HIS A 253 -4.12 -18.63 10.55
C HIS A 253 -3.56 -19.22 9.26
N ASP A 254 -3.47 -18.41 8.22
CA ASP A 254 -3.13 -18.83 6.87
C ASP A 254 -1.63 -18.67 6.55
N VAL A 255 -0.94 -17.73 7.22
CA VAL A 255 0.48 -17.41 6.93
C VAL A 255 1.41 -17.58 8.14
N LEU A 256 1.04 -17.04 9.31
CA LEU A 256 1.94 -16.97 10.47
C LEU A 256 1.81 -18.14 11.44
N ARG A 257 0.83 -19.04 11.26
CA ARG A 257 0.67 -20.20 12.12
C ARG A 257 1.96 -21.03 12.03
N PRO A 258 2.70 -21.20 13.13
CA PRO A 258 3.92 -22.00 13.10
C PRO A 258 3.59 -23.39 12.57
N GLY A 259 4.29 -23.81 11.51
CA GLY A 259 4.14 -25.15 10.94
C GLY A 259 4.62 -26.27 11.86
N TRP A 260 5.23 -25.94 13.00
CA TRP A 260 5.69 -26.87 14.02
C TRP A 260 5.12 -26.55 15.41
N PRO A 261 4.86 -27.61 16.22
CA PRO A 261 4.20 -27.52 17.54
C PRO A 261 5.02 -26.75 18.59
#